data_AF-A0A416JQQ8-F1
#
_entry.id   AF-A0A416JQQ8-F1
#
_cell.length_a   1.000
_cell.length_b   1.000
_cell.length_c   1.000
_cell.angle_alpha   90.00
_cell.angle_beta   90.00
_cell.angle_gamma   90.00
#
_symmetry.space_group_name_H-M   'P 1'
#
loop_
_entity.id
_entity.type
_entity.pdbx_description
1 polymer ?
#
loop_
_entity_poly.entity_id
_entity_poly.type
_entity_poly.pdbx_seq_one_letter_code
_entity_poly.pdbx_strand_id
1 'polypeptide(L)' 'MEYKGYIGSVEVSEEDGVFFGKVQGIRSLISYEGESYNDLRDDFHNAVEDYLAMCQEDQRGR' A
#
# COMPACT_ATOMS: atom_id res chain seq x y z
N MET A 1 -8.83 -1.69 -3.76
CA MET A 1 -8.25 -3.02 -4.05
C MET A 1 -8.09 -3.82 -2.76
N GLU A 2 -7.82 -5.13 -2.83
CA GLU A 2 -7.66 -5.98 -1.63
C GLU A 2 -6.49 -6.94 -1.78
N TYR A 3 -5.70 -7.12 -0.72
CA TYR A 3 -4.59 -8.08 -0.66
C TYR A 3 -4.30 -8.49 0.78
N LYS A 4 -4.20 -9.79 1.06
CA LYS A 4 -3.98 -10.36 2.42
C LYS A 4 -4.94 -9.81 3.50
N GLY A 5 -6.17 -9.45 3.12
CA GLY A 5 -7.16 -8.85 4.02
C GLY A 5 -6.99 -7.35 4.27
N TYR A 6 -6.00 -6.70 3.66
CA TYR A 6 -5.84 -5.26 3.64
C TYR A 6 -6.59 -4.65 2.48
N ILE A 7 -7.21 -3.49 2.73
CA ILE A 7 -7.99 -2.75 1.74
C ILE A 7 -7.23 -1.50 1.34
N GLY A 8 -7.05 -1.30 0.04
CA GLY A 8 -6.39 -0.13 -0.53
C GLY A 8 -7.37 0.82 -1.24
N SER A 9 -7.23 2.13 -1.04
CA SER A 9 -7.92 3.14 -1.88
C SER A 9 -7.28 3.24 -3.26
N VAL A 10 -8.05 3.72 -4.25
CA VAL A 10 -7.52 4.00 -5.59
C VAL A 10 -8.03 5.38 -5.99
N GLU A 11 -7.10 6.27 -6.23
CA GLU A 11 -7.31 7.67 -6.59
C GLU A 11 -6.41 8.01 -7.78
N VAL A 12 -6.70 9.11 -8.48
CA VAL A 12 -5.94 9.57 -9.65
C VAL A 12 -5.53 11.01 -9.42
N SER A 13 -4.25 11.31 -9.65
CA SER A 13 -3.76 12.68 -9.71
C SER A 13 -3.98 13.21 -11.12
N GLU A 14 -4.88 14.18 -11.29
CA GLU A 14 -5.11 14.79 -12.60
C GLU A 14 -3.94 15.70 -13.03
N GLU A 15 -3.15 16.22 -12.08
CA GLU A 15 -1.96 17.03 -12.39
C GLU A 15 -0.80 16.18 -12.93
N ASP A 16 -0.52 15.04 -12.27
CA ASP A 16 0.63 14.19 -12.59
C ASP A 16 0.28 13.03 -13.52
N GLY A 17 -1.01 12.72 -13.70
CA GLY A 17 -1.48 11.61 -14.52
C GLY A 17 -1.19 10.23 -13.93
N VAL A 18 -0.99 10.14 -12.61
CA VAL A 18 -0.65 8.88 -11.91
C VAL A 18 -1.80 8.40 -11.03
N PHE A 19 -1.88 7.08 -10.83
CA PHE A 19 -2.71 6.51 -9.79
C PHE A 19 -1.99 6.55 -8.46
N PHE A 20 -2.72 6.77 -7.38
CA PHE A 20 -2.20 6.69 -6.03
C PHE A 20 -3.24 6.11 -5.07
N GLY A 21 -2.77 5.62 -3.93
CA GLY A 21 -3.64 5.03 -2.94
C GLY A 21 -2.97 4.91 -1.58
N LYS A 22 -3.77 4.53 -0.59
CA LYS A 22 -3.27 4.21 0.74
C LYS A 22 -4.02 3.03 1.35
N VAL A 23 -3.33 2.32 2.25
CA VAL A 23 -3.92 1.21 3.00
C VAL A 23 -4.91 1.78 4.04
N GLN A 24 -6.10 1.19 4.09
CA GLN A 24 -7.20 1.59 4.97
C GLN A 24 -7.27 0.69 6.20
N GLY A 25 -7.81 1.22 7.30
CA GLY A 25 -8.11 0.44 8.50
C GLY A 25 -6.90 0.10 9.37
N ILE A 26 -5.74 0.70 9.11
CA ILE A 26 -4.53 0.55 9.91
C ILE A 26 -4.10 1.88 10.54
N ARG A 27 -3.27 1.81 11.59
CA ARG A 27 -2.72 3.01 12.26
C ARG A 27 -1.57 3.65 11.49
N SER A 28 -0.79 2.85 10.77
CA SER A 28 0.33 3.34 9.98
C SER A 28 -0.17 3.96 8.68
N LEU A 29 0.46 5.07 8.26
CA LEU A 29 0.20 5.63 6.93
C LEU A 29 1.09 4.89 5.92
N ILE A 30 0.46 4.10 5.05
CA ILE A 30 1.13 3.39 3.96
C ILE A 30 0.47 3.83 2.66
N SER A 31 1.24 4.50 1.81
CA SER A 31 0.84 4.95 0.48
C SER A 31 1.61 4.20 -0.60
N TYR A 32 1.04 4.16 -1.79
CA TYR A 32 1.58 3.52 -2.99
C TYR A 32 1.07 4.27 -4.22
N GLU A 33 1.78 4.14 -5.34
CA GLU A 33 1.48 4.84 -6.58
C GLU A 33 1.84 4.00 -7.81
N GLY A 34 1.33 4.39 -8.98
CA GLY A 34 1.66 3.72 -10.22
C GLY A 34 1.10 4.42 -11.45
N GLU A 35 1.81 4.29 -12.57
CA GLU A 35 1.40 4.86 -13.87
C GLU A 35 0.31 4.03 -14.56
N SER A 36 0.17 2.76 -14.17
CA SER A 36 -0.93 1.88 -14.59
C SER A 36 -1.56 1.19 -13.39
N TYR A 37 -2.75 0.61 -13.61
CA TYR A 37 -3.42 -0.21 -12.59
C TYR A 37 -2.55 -1.39 -12.12
N ASN A 38 -1.75 -1.99 -13.01
CA ASN A 38 -0.86 -3.09 -12.64
C ASN A 38 0.28 -2.59 -11.74
N ASP A 39 0.91 -1.46 -12.09
CA ASP A 39 1.97 -0.87 -11.28
C ASP A 39 1.45 -0.49 -9.89
N LEU A 40 0.29 0.16 -9.83
CA LEU A 40 -0.36 0.50 -8.57
C LEU A 40 -0.65 -0.74 -7.70
N ARG A 41 -1.09 -1.84 -8.34
CA ARG A 41 -1.36 -3.10 -7.63
C ARG A 41 -0.09 -3.73 -7.10
N ASP A 42 0.94 -3.79 -7.91
CA ASP A 42 2.20 -4.42 -7.51
C ASP A 42 2.86 -3.59 -6.41
N ASP A 43 2.81 -2.25 -6.48
CA ASP A 43 3.28 -1.35 -5.44
C ASP A 43 2.47 -1.47 -4.13
N PHE A 44 1.14 -1.57 -4.22
CA PHE A 44 0.29 -1.87 -3.06
C PHE A 44 0.65 -3.20 -2.39
N HIS A 45 0.87 -4.26 -3.17
CA HIS A 45 1.24 -5.56 -2.60
C HIS A 45 2.59 -5.47 -1.87
N ASN A 46 3.59 -4.82 -2.49
CA ASN A 46 4.90 -4.62 -1.88
C ASN A 46 4.80 -3.80 -0.58
N ALA A 47 4.04 -2.72 -0.59
CA ALA A 47 3.82 -1.88 0.58
C ALA A 47 3.17 -2.65 1.75
N VAL A 48 2.25 -3.58 1.45
CA VAL A 48 1.66 -4.48 2.45
C VAL A 48 2.65 -5.53 2.94
N GLU A 49 3.46 -6.13 2.06
CA GLU A 49 4.52 -7.07 2.47
C GLU A 49 5.53 -6.40 3.41
N ASP A 50 6.00 -5.19 3.06
CA ASP A 50 6.96 -4.43 3.87
C ASP A 50 6.37 -4.08 5.23
N TYR A 51 5.09 -3.72 5.29
CA TYR A 51 4.40 -3.49 6.56
C TYR A 51 4.37 -4.73 7.44
N LEU A 52 4.02 -5.87 6.87
CA LEU A 52 3.97 -7.14 7.60
C LEU A 52 5.35 -7.57 8.07
N ALA A 53 6.39 -7.34 7.26
CA ALA A 53 7.78 -7.59 7.63
C ALA A 53 8.20 -6.71 8.83
N MET A 54 7.97 -5.39 8.75
CA MET A 54 8.26 -4.46 9.85
C MET A 54 7.52 -4.83 11.14
N CYS A 55 6.26 -5.25 11.05
CA CYS A 55 5.50 -5.70 12.22
C CYS A 55 6.08 -6.97 12.85
N GLN A 56 6.57 -7.92 12.04
CA GLN A 56 7.24 -9.12 12.54
C GLN A 56 8.59 -8.78 13.18
N GLU A 57 9.33 -7.82 12.63
CA GLU A 57 10.59 -7.36 13.21
C GLU A 57 10.38 -6.64 14.56
N ASP A 58 9.38 -5.76 14.69
CA ASP A 58 9.04 -5.10 15.97
C ASP A 58 8.70 -6.13 17.06
N GLN A 59 7.99 -7.21 16.70
CA GLN A 59 7.66 -8.30 17.64
C GLN A 59 8.86 -9.14 18.08
N ARG A 60 9.94 -9.21 17.28
CA ARG A 60 11.15 -9.96 17.64
C ARG A 60 12.12 -9.16 18.52
N GLY A 61 11.96 -7.84 18.56
CA GLY A 61 12.77 -6.93 19.38
C GLY A 61 12.16 -6.59 20.75
N ARG A 62 10.94 -7.07 21.04
CA ARG A 62 10.28 -6.91 22.35
C ARG A 62 10.48 -8.12 23.26
#